data_AF-A0A7C5WG67-F1
#
_entry.id   AF-A0A7C5WG67-F1
#
_cell.length_a   1.000
_cell.length_b   1.000
_cell.length_c   1.000
_cell.angle_alpha   90.00
_cell.angle_beta   90.00
_cell.angle_gamma   90.00
#
_symmetry.space_group_name_H-M   'P 1'
#
loop_
_entity.id
_entity.type
_entity.pdbx_description
1 polymer ?
#
loop_
_entity_poly.entity_id
_entity_poly.type
_entity_poly.pdbx_seq_one_letter_code
_entity_poly.pdbx_strand_id
1 'polypeptide(L)'
;AERCTIQLSYAIGVAEPLSLYVDLHGTGEVAEGALEQALREVMDLRPRGIREHLGLNRPIYARTAAYGHFGRTPDAEGGFTWEKTDLVDDLKTALTAMSA
;
A
#
# COMPACT_ATOMS: atom_id res chain seq x y z
N ALA A 1 -5.18 9.40 -10.02
CA ALA A 1 -4.94 10.57 -9.17
C ALA A 1 -3.48 10.98 -9.30
N GLU A 2 -3.19 12.28 -9.28
CA GLU A 2 -1.80 12.77 -9.33
C GLU A 2 -1.15 12.80 -7.94
N ARG A 3 -1.95 12.90 -6.88
CA ARG A 3 -1.51 12.87 -5.48
C ARG A 3 -2.48 12.04 -4.65
N CYS A 4 -1.94 11.28 -3.71
CA CYS A 4 -2.73 10.45 -2.80
C CYS A 4 -2.04 10.42 -1.42
N THR A 5 -2.82 10.52 -0.35
CA THR A 5 -2.38 10.23 1.02
C THR A 5 -3.25 9.13 1.58
N ILE A 6 -2.61 8.15 2.19
CA ILE A 6 -3.27 7.04 2.88
C ILE A 6 -2.95 7.11 4.36
N GLN A 7 -3.94 6.78 5.21
CA GLN A 7 -3.78 6.64 6.64
C GLN A 7 -4.34 5.30 7.09
N LEU A 8 -3.62 4.62 7.98
CA LEU A 8 -3.97 3.30 8.49
C LEU A 8 -3.77 3.28 10.00
N SER A 9 -4.69 2.66 10.74
CA SER A 9 -4.61 2.58 12.20
C SER A 9 -4.93 1.18 12.73
N TYR A 10 -4.27 0.76 13.81
CA TYR A 10 -4.46 -0.54 14.46
C TYR A 10 -4.64 -0.41 15.97
N ALA A 11 -5.32 -1.38 16.58
CA ALA A 11 -5.25 -1.63 18.02
C ALA A 11 -4.24 -2.74 18.32
N ILE A 12 -3.52 -2.62 19.44
CA ILE A 12 -2.58 -3.66 19.87
C ILE A 12 -3.32 -5.00 20.05
N GLY A 13 -2.79 -6.07 19.45
CA GLY A 13 -3.41 -7.39 19.47
C GLY A 13 -4.56 -7.61 18.48
N VAL A 14 -4.94 -6.60 17.69
CA VAL A 14 -5.96 -6.72 16.63
C VAL A 14 -5.27 -6.77 15.27
N ALA A 15 -5.53 -7.84 14.50
CA ALA A 15 -4.92 -8.03 13.19
C ALA A 15 -5.50 -7.10 12.12
N GLU A 16 -6.81 -6.91 12.12
CA GLU A 16 -7.51 -6.06 11.16
C GLU A 16 -7.26 -4.56 11.46
N PRO A 17 -7.09 -3.72 10.42
CA PRO A 17 -6.99 -2.28 10.62
C PRO A 17 -8.34 -1.72 11.09
N LEU A 18 -8.30 -0.83 12.08
CA LEU A 18 -9.48 -0.11 12.58
C LEU A 18 -10.02 0.88 11.55
N SER A 19 -9.13 1.52 10.80
CA SER A 19 -9.47 2.48 9.77
C SER A 19 -8.43 2.47 8.66
N LEU A 20 -8.90 2.68 7.43
CA LEU A 20 -8.12 3.04 6.25
C LEU A 20 -8.80 4.30 5.70
N TYR A 21 -8.04 5.37 5.55
CA TYR A 21 -8.53 6.63 4.99
C TYR A 21 -7.69 7.02 3.78
N VAL A 22 -8.35 7.53 2.74
CA VAL A 22 -7.74 8.02 1.51
C VAL A 22 -8.11 9.48 1.27
N ASP A 23 -7.11 10.30 0.95
CA ASP A 23 -7.27 11.67 0.47
C ASP A 23 -6.55 11.81 -0.89
N LEU A 24 -7.31 12.10 -1.94
CA LEU A 24 -6.79 12.29 -3.31
C LEU A 24 -6.43 13.74 -3.63
N HIS A 25 -6.56 14.65 -2.65
CA HIS A 25 -6.20 16.07 -2.74
C HIS A 25 -6.85 16.78 -3.93
N GLY A 26 -8.07 16.37 -4.30
CA GLY A 26 -8.80 16.91 -5.46
C GLY A 26 -8.24 16.50 -6.83
N THR A 27 -7.26 15.59 -6.89
CA THR A 27 -6.66 15.10 -8.14
C THR A 27 -7.21 13.73 -8.58
N GLY A 28 -8.23 13.23 -7.88
CA GLY A 28 -8.82 11.91 -8.11
C GLY A 28 -9.67 11.83 -9.38
N GLU A 29 -9.57 10.71 -10.08
CA GLU A 29 -10.48 10.34 -11.18
C GLU A 29 -11.59 9.38 -10.69
N VAL A 30 -11.47 8.92 -9.44
CA VAL A 30 -12.41 8.02 -8.75
C VAL A 30 -12.74 8.58 -7.38
N ALA A 31 -13.84 8.14 -6.79
CA ALA A 31 -14.19 8.49 -5.41
C ALA A 31 -13.21 7.84 -4.41
N GLU A 32 -12.82 8.59 -3.38
CA GLU A 32 -11.92 8.13 -2.31
C GLU A 32 -12.41 6.83 -1.66
N GLY A 33 -13.71 6.76 -1.33
CA GLY A 33 -14.31 5.55 -0.74
C GLY A 33 -14.29 4.33 -1.66
N ALA A 34 -14.29 4.52 -2.99
CA ALA A 34 -14.12 3.41 -3.92
C ALA A 34 -12.67 2.90 -3.91
N LEU A 35 -11.69 3.82 -3.84
CA LEU A 35 -10.29 3.44 -3.70
C LEU A 35 -9.98 2.77 -2.35
N GLU A 36 -10.59 3.23 -1.26
CA GLU A 36 -10.48 2.56 0.05
C GLU A 36 -10.92 1.10 0.00
N GLN A 37 -12.03 0.81 -0.68
CA GLN A 37 -12.54 -0.55 -0.83
C GLN A 37 -11.61 -1.38 -1.73
N ALA A 38 -11.21 -0.85 -2.89
CA ALA A 38 -10.28 -1.53 -3.79
C ALA A 38 -8.94 -1.87 -3.11
N LEU A 39 -8.39 -0.97 -2.29
CA LEU A 39 -7.16 -1.21 -1.54
C LEU A 39 -7.29 -2.39 -0.56
N ARG A 40 -8.47 -2.56 0.06
CA ARG A 40 -8.74 -3.68 0.98
C ARG A 40 -8.90 -5.01 0.26
N GLU A 41 -9.33 -4.99 -1.00
CA GLU A 41 -9.45 -6.20 -1.83
C GLU A 41 -8.11 -6.65 -2.41
N VAL A 42 -7.30 -5.68 -2.87
CA VAL A 42 -6.06 -5.96 -3.58
C VAL A 42 -4.90 -6.28 -2.64
N MET A 43 -4.92 -5.77 -1.40
CA MET A 43 -3.83 -5.98 -0.44
C MET A 43 -4.35 -6.43 0.92
N ASP A 44 -3.75 -7.49 1.46
CA ASP A 44 -3.95 -7.88 2.87
C ASP A 44 -3.24 -6.87 3.79
N LEU A 45 -4.02 -5.91 4.29
CA LEU A 45 -3.54 -4.84 5.18
C LEU A 45 -3.37 -5.30 6.64
N ARG A 46 -3.46 -6.58 6.97
CA ARG A 46 -3.07 -7.07 8.30
C ARG A 46 -1.53 -7.04 8.41
N PRO A 47 -0.95 -6.90 9.63
CA PRO A 47 0.51 -6.89 9.80
C PRO A 47 1.21 -8.10 9.18
N ARG A 48 0.58 -9.29 9.21
CA ARG A 48 1.09 -10.49 8.55
C ARG A 48 1.07 -10.36 7.03
N GLY A 49 -0.04 -9.89 6.47
CA GLY A 49 -0.22 -9.70 5.02
C GLY A 49 0.81 -8.73 4.45
N ILE A 50 0.97 -7.56 5.09
CA ILE A 50 1.99 -6.57 4.73
C ILE A 50 3.38 -7.20 4.75
N ARG A 51 3.73 -7.92 5.82
CA ARG A 51 5.04 -8.57 5.96
C ARG A 51 5.31 -9.61 4.88
N GLU A 52 4.31 -10.42 4.55
CA GLU A 52 4.43 -11.50 3.56
C GLU A 52 4.49 -10.94 2.14
N HIS A 53 3.57 -10.03 1.79
CA HIS A 53 3.51 -9.39 0.48
C HIS A 53 4.80 -8.63 0.17
N LEU A 54 5.29 -7.82 1.10
CA LEU A 54 6.51 -7.04 0.92
C LEU A 54 7.80 -7.84 1.21
N GLY A 55 7.71 -9.11 1.64
CA GLY A 55 8.88 -9.94 1.91
C GLY A 55 9.79 -9.43 3.02
N LEU A 56 9.22 -8.84 4.08
CA LEU A 56 9.95 -8.07 5.09
C LEU A 56 10.72 -8.93 6.10
N ASN A 57 10.56 -10.26 6.11
CA ASN A 57 11.32 -11.13 7.01
C ASN A 57 12.74 -11.45 6.48
N ARG A 58 13.52 -10.40 6.16
CA ARG A 58 14.85 -10.45 5.53
C ARG A 58 15.74 -9.33 6.07
N PRO A 59 17.08 -9.47 6.07
CA PRO A 59 18.01 -8.45 6.56
C PRO A 59 18.25 -7.32 5.52
N ILE A 60 17.19 -6.61 5.15
CA ILE A 60 17.20 -5.59 4.08
C ILE A 60 17.27 -4.15 4.60
N TYR A 61 17.30 -3.94 5.91
CA TYR A 61 17.04 -2.63 6.53
C TYR A 61 18.24 -1.70 6.65
N ALA A 62 19.48 -2.21 6.72
CA ALA A 62 20.65 -1.36 6.94
C ALA A 62 20.79 -0.25 5.88
N ARG A 63 20.43 -0.55 4.63
CA ARG A 63 20.47 0.40 3.51
C ARG A 63 19.43 1.52 3.61
N THR A 64 18.39 1.36 4.43
CA THR A 64 17.29 2.34 4.58
C THR A 64 17.58 3.38 5.68
N ALA A 65 18.59 3.14 6.53
CA ALA A 65 18.95 4.00 7.66
C ALA A 65 19.58 5.34 7.29
N ALA A 66 19.88 5.57 6.00
CA ALA A 66 20.39 6.82 5.47
C ALA A 66 19.75 7.12 4.11
N TYR A 67 19.64 8.42 3.80
CA TYR A 67 19.09 8.93 2.53
C TYR A 67 17.61 8.58 2.28
N GLY A 68 16.85 8.30 3.36
CA GLY A 68 15.41 8.09 3.30
C GLY A 68 14.98 6.66 2.95
N HIS A 69 13.75 6.33 3.35
CA HIS A 69 13.10 5.03 3.13
C HIS A 69 12.37 4.94 1.79
N PHE A 70 11.96 6.08 1.22
CA PHE A 70 11.09 6.17 0.05
C PHE A 70 11.79 6.84 -1.15
N GLY A 71 11.27 6.61 -2.36
CA GLY A 71 11.77 7.19 -3.61
C GLY A 71 13.03 6.52 -4.14
N ARG A 72 13.25 5.25 -3.78
CA ARG A 72 14.47 4.49 -4.13
C ARG A 72 14.09 3.25 -4.92
N THR A 73 14.85 2.92 -5.95
CA THR A 73 14.54 1.78 -6.81
C THR A 73 14.62 0.45 -6.03
N PRO A 74 13.60 -0.43 -6.13
CA PRO A 74 13.67 -1.79 -5.61
C PRO A 74 14.88 -2.53 -6.17
N ASP A 75 15.59 -3.27 -5.32
CA ASP A 75 16.79 -4.00 -5.75
C ASP A 75 16.58 -5.52 -5.78
N ALA A 76 17.50 -6.21 -6.45
CA ALA A 76 17.46 -7.66 -6.62
C ALA A 76 17.65 -8.45 -5.30
N GLU A 77 18.16 -7.80 -4.26
CA GLU A 77 18.35 -8.39 -2.93
C GLU A 77 17.11 -8.22 -2.03
N GLY A 78 16.02 -7.66 -2.58
CA GLY A 78 14.75 -7.48 -1.88
C GLY A 78 14.67 -6.19 -1.06
N GLY A 79 15.58 -5.24 -1.26
CA GLY A 79 15.45 -3.90 -0.70
C GLY A 79 14.34 -3.09 -1.39
N PHE A 80 13.70 -2.21 -0.62
CA PHE A 80 12.67 -1.26 -1.10
C PHE A 80 11.51 -1.91 -1.84
N THR A 81 11.05 -3.09 -1.42
CA THR A 81 9.92 -3.78 -2.06
C THR A 81 8.63 -2.97 -2.06
N TRP A 82 8.45 -2.03 -1.13
CA TRP A 82 7.32 -1.09 -1.07
C TRP A 82 7.34 -0.01 -2.17
N GLU A 83 8.44 0.12 -2.92
CA GLU A 83 8.54 1.04 -4.07
C GLU A 83 8.13 0.37 -5.39
N LYS A 84 7.76 -0.92 -5.35
CA LYS A 84 7.19 -1.61 -6.51
C LYS A 84 5.78 -1.08 -6.79
N THR A 85 5.42 -1.08 -8.06
CA THR A 85 4.09 -0.71 -8.56
C THR A 85 3.37 -1.92 -9.16
N ASP A 86 3.58 -3.10 -8.57
CA ASP A 86 3.06 -4.39 -9.03
C ASP A 86 1.56 -4.59 -8.75
N LEU A 87 0.95 -3.76 -7.91
CA LEU A 87 -0.49 -3.76 -7.63
C LEU A 87 -1.33 -2.86 -8.56
N VAL A 88 -0.72 -2.17 -9.53
CA VAL A 88 -1.43 -1.18 -10.36
C VAL A 88 -2.57 -1.81 -11.17
N ASP A 89 -2.33 -2.97 -11.79
CA ASP A 89 -3.33 -3.61 -12.64
C ASP A 89 -4.47 -4.22 -11.81
N ASP A 90 -4.16 -4.78 -10.64
CA ASP A 90 -5.15 -5.29 -9.70
C ASP A 90 -6.03 -4.15 -9.17
N LEU A 91 -5.44 -3.00 -8.81
CA LEU A 91 -6.19 -1.82 -8.38
C LEU A 91 -7.12 -1.27 -9.46
N LYS A 92 -6.66 -1.18 -10.72
CA LYS A 92 -7.51 -0.76 -11.84
C LYS A 92 -8.65 -1.73 -12.06
N THR A 93 -8.39 -3.03 -11.94
CA THR A 93 -9.40 -4.08 -12.11
C THR A 93 -10.48 -3.97 -11.04
N ALA A 94 -10.08 -3.85 -9.76
CA ALA A 94 -11.01 -3.68 -8.64
C ALA A 94 -11.88 -2.43 -8.80
N LEU A 95 -11.29 -1.28 -9.14
CA LEU A 95 -12.04 -0.03 -9.35
C LEU A 95 -13.04 -0.10 -10.51
N THR A 96 -12.72 -0.84 -11.57
CA THR A 96 -13.61 -1.01 -12.72
C THR A 96 -14.80 -1.91 -12.37
N ALA A 97 -14.56 -3.00 -11.64
CA ALA A 97 -15.61 -3.92 -11.21
C ALA A 97 -16.66 -3.26 -10.29
N MET A 98 -16.25 -2.26 -9.51
CA MET A 98 -17.14 -1.51 -8.61
C MET A 98 -17.98 -0.44 -9.31
N SER A 99 -17.64 -0.09 -10.55
CA SER A 99 -18.36 0.89 -11.36
C SER A 99 -19.47 0.26 -12.22
N ALA A 100 -19.60 -1.07 -12.18
CA ALA A 100 -20.58 -1.88 -12.90
C ALA A 100 -21.73 -2.31 -11.98
#